data_AF-A0A0V8CZ84-F1
#
_entry.id   AF-A0A0V8CZ84-F1
#
_cell.length_a   1.000
_cell.length_b   1.000
_cell.length_c   1.000
_cell.angle_alpha   90.00
_cell.angle_beta   90.00
_cell.angle_gamma   90.00
#
_symmetry.space_group_name_H-M   'P 1'
#
loop_
_entity.id
_entity.type
_entity.pdbx_description
1 polymer ?
#
loop_
_entity_poly.entity_id
_entity_poly.type
_entity_poly.pdbx_seq_one_letter_code
_entity_poly.pdbx_strand_id
1 'polypeptide(L)'
;MARISNGSHKVTAWDAAWHVSFYITTSGNKITSARDLNYTIVGAQVNSASLRVDNSKRASAHFSFTTPIWNVISWTGWVRATINSSNNLVVTRN
;
A
#
# COMPACT_ATOMS: atom_id res chain seq x y z
N MET A 1 -11.87 -9.01 -11.98
CA MET A 1 -10.48 -8.94 -11.49
C MET A 1 -9.60 -8.52 -12.66
N ALA A 2 -8.77 -7.48 -12.50
CA ALA A 2 -7.90 -7.02 -13.57
C ALA A 2 -6.63 -7.89 -13.63
N ARG A 3 -6.43 -8.55 -14.77
CA ARG A 3 -5.21 -9.31 -15.06
C ARG A 3 -4.08 -8.29 -15.23
N ILE A 4 -3.00 -8.46 -14.48
CA ILE A 4 -1.92 -7.48 -14.44
C ILE A 4 -1.09 -7.60 -15.72
N SER A 5 -1.04 -6.53 -16.50
CA SER A 5 -0.18 -6.41 -17.68
C SER A 5 1.15 -5.77 -17.32
N ASN A 6 2.10 -5.71 -18.25
CA ASN A 6 3.29 -4.91 -18.05
C ASN A 6 2.92 -3.42 -18.06
N GLY A 7 3.46 -2.64 -17.13
CA GLY A 7 3.19 -1.21 -17.05
C GLY A 7 3.06 -0.69 -15.63
N SER A 8 2.61 0.56 -15.49
CA SER A 8 2.36 1.20 -14.21
C SER A 8 0.91 1.00 -13.80
N HIS A 9 0.70 0.46 -12.60
CA HIS A 9 -0.63 0.21 -12.02
C HIS A 9 -0.80 1.03 -10.76
N LYS A 10 -1.90 1.78 -10.69
CA LYS A 10 -2.26 2.52 -9.48
C LYS A 10 -2.93 1.57 -8.49
N VAL A 11 -2.35 1.47 -7.30
CA VAL A 11 -2.93 0.79 -6.15
C VAL A 11 -3.62 1.84 -5.30
N THR A 12 -4.87 1.57 -4.93
CA THR A 12 -5.66 2.43 -4.03
C THR A 12 -6.30 1.56 -2.96
N ALA A 13 -6.29 2.06 -1.73
CA ALA A 13 -7.02 1.49 -0.61
C ALA A 13 -7.64 2.65 0.18
N TRP A 14 -8.93 2.56 0.45
CA TRP A 14 -9.71 3.64 1.05
C TRP A 14 -10.65 3.09 2.10
N ASP A 15 -10.74 3.78 3.22
CA ASP A 15 -11.68 3.53 4.30
C ASP A 15 -12.28 4.86 4.78
N ALA A 16 -13.19 4.82 5.75
CA ALA A 16 -13.94 6.00 6.20
C ALA A 16 -13.02 7.11 6.76
N ALA A 17 -11.90 6.75 7.36
CA ALA A 17 -10.98 7.68 8.02
C ALA A 17 -9.60 7.80 7.35
N TRP A 18 -9.33 7.01 6.30
CA TRP A 18 -8.02 7.01 5.67
C TRP A 18 -8.04 6.59 4.20
N HIS A 19 -7.07 7.11 3.46
CA HIS A 19 -6.87 6.81 2.05
C HIS A 19 -5.38 6.66 1.77
N VAL A 20 -5.02 5.62 1.02
CA VAL A 20 -3.65 5.34 0.59
C VAL A 20 -3.67 5.04 -0.89
N SER A 21 -2.73 5.63 -1.62
CA SER A 21 -2.48 5.32 -3.01
C SER A 21 -0.99 5.29 -3.32
N PHE A 22 -0.60 4.41 -4.22
CA PHE A 22 0.76 4.34 -4.74
C PHE A 22 0.77 3.67 -6.11
N TYR A 23 1.86 3.79 -6.84
CA TYR A 23 2.02 3.11 -8.12
C TYR A 23 2.98 1.93 -7.98
N ILE A 24 2.66 0.84 -8.65
CA ILE A 24 3.57 -0.28 -8.87
C ILE A 24 3.88 -0.39 -10.36
N THR A 25 5.13 -0.63 -10.72
CA THR A 25 5.47 -1.02 -12.09
C THR A 25 5.62 -2.52 -12.15
N THR A 26 5.01 -3.14 -13.17
CA THR A 26 5.10 -4.57 -13.40
C THR A 26 5.74 -4.88 -14.75
N SER A 27 6.56 -5.92 -14.77
CA SER A 27 7.16 -6.47 -15.97
C SER A 27 7.31 -7.99 -15.81
N GLY A 28 6.82 -8.76 -16.78
CA GLY A 28 6.96 -10.22 -16.79
C GLY A 28 6.30 -10.90 -15.58
N ASN A 29 5.08 -10.47 -15.21
CA ASN A 29 4.35 -10.90 -14.00
C ASN A 29 5.10 -10.65 -12.68
N LYS A 30 6.04 -9.70 -12.67
CA LYS A 30 6.78 -9.29 -11.48
C LYS A 30 6.59 -7.81 -11.20
N ILE A 31 6.52 -7.42 -9.93
CA ILE A 31 6.64 -6.04 -9.47
C ILE A 31 8.11 -5.67 -9.49
N THR A 32 8.47 -4.66 -10.27
CA THR A 32 9.85 -4.20 -10.43
C THR A 32 10.13 -2.92 -9.64
N SER A 33 9.11 -2.12 -9.37
CA SER A 33 9.22 -0.92 -8.55
C SER A 33 7.89 -0.56 -7.91
N ALA A 34 7.96 0.19 -6.82
CA ALA A 34 6.82 0.83 -6.19
C ALA A 34 7.22 2.29 -5.90
N ARG A 35 6.37 3.25 -6.26
CA ARG A 35 6.66 4.69 -6.18
C ARG A 35 5.41 5.52 -5.91
N ASP A 36 5.62 6.82 -5.73
CA ASP A 36 4.58 7.85 -5.62
C ASP A 36 3.57 7.53 -4.51
N LEU A 37 4.09 7.22 -3.31
CA LEU A 37 3.28 6.98 -2.14
C LEU A 37 2.55 8.25 -1.72
N ASN A 38 1.23 8.20 -1.72
CA ASN A 38 0.36 9.25 -1.25
C ASN A 38 -0.63 8.70 -0.22
N TYR A 39 -0.86 9.44 0.86
CA TYR A 39 -1.73 9.00 1.94
C TYR A 39 -2.44 10.18 2.60
N THR A 40 -3.60 9.90 3.16
CA THR A 40 -4.39 10.84 3.95
C THR A 40 -4.99 10.05 5.10
N ILE A 41 -4.72 10.46 6.33
CA ILE A 41 -5.28 9.84 7.53
C ILE A 41 -5.90 10.94 8.38
N VAL A 42 -7.18 10.82 8.68
CA VAL A 42 -7.94 11.80 9.45
C VAL A 42 -7.95 11.38 10.91
N GLY A 43 -7.65 12.32 11.82
CA GLY A 43 -7.69 12.07 13.27
C GLY A 43 -6.49 11.31 13.84
N ALA A 44 -5.44 11.07 13.05
CA ALA A 44 -4.18 10.53 13.54
C ALA A 44 -3.00 11.21 12.85
N GLN A 45 -1.88 11.36 13.57
CA GLN A 45 -0.64 11.90 13.03
C GLN A 45 0.22 10.76 12.50
N VAL A 46 0.58 10.81 11.21
CA VAL A 46 1.52 9.85 10.62
C VAL A 46 2.93 10.22 11.02
N ASN A 47 3.60 9.32 11.73
CA ASN A 47 5.00 9.48 12.14
C ASN A 47 5.96 9.00 11.06
N SER A 48 5.58 7.94 10.35
CA SER A 48 6.40 7.35 9.29
C SER A 48 5.52 6.67 8.25
N ALA A 49 5.92 6.80 6.99
CA ALA A 49 5.34 6.08 5.86
C ALA A 49 6.48 5.57 4.98
N SER A 50 6.42 4.30 4.59
CA SER A 50 7.42 3.71 3.71
C SER A 50 6.76 2.82 2.67
N LEU A 51 7.26 2.89 1.44
CA LEU A 51 6.82 2.02 0.35
C LEU A 51 7.99 1.19 -0.13
N ARG A 52 7.81 -0.13 -0.17
CA ARG A 52 8.85 -1.04 -0.63
C ARG A 52 8.28 -2.18 -1.45
N VAL A 53 9.09 -2.67 -2.39
CA VAL A 53 8.87 -3.96 -3.03
C VAL A 53 9.44 -5.02 -2.10
N ASP A 54 8.57 -5.82 -1.47
CA ASP A 54 9.02 -6.87 -0.55
C ASP A 54 9.56 -8.09 -1.31
N ASN A 55 8.98 -8.39 -2.48
CA ASN A 55 9.47 -9.42 -3.40
C ASN A 55 8.93 -9.19 -4.82
N SER A 56 9.31 -10.07 -5.74
CA SER A 56 8.91 -9.98 -7.15
C SER A 56 7.40 -10.03 -7.40
N LYS A 57 6.55 -10.40 -6.44
CA LYS A 57 5.08 -10.39 -6.58
C LYS A 57 4.38 -9.54 -5.53
N ARG A 58 5.11 -8.84 -4.67
CA ARG A 58 4.55 -8.13 -3.51
C ARG A 58 5.22 -6.80 -3.26
N ALA A 59 4.40 -5.76 -3.13
CA ALA A 59 4.82 -4.45 -2.63
C ALA A 59 3.92 -4.03 -1.48
N SER A 60 4.50 -3.44 -0.44
CA SER A 60 3.77 -3.01 0.75
C SER A 60 4.13 -1.56 1.09
N ALA A 61 3.09 -0.77 1.30
CA ALA A 61 3.16 0.51 1.98
C ALA A 61 2.92 0.27 3.48
N HIS A 62 3.87 0.64 4.33
CA HIS A 62 3.75 0.58 5.78
C HIS A 62 3.58 1.98 6.34
N PHE A 63 2.72 2.11 7.35
CA PHE A 63 2.41 3.37 8.01
C PHE A 63 2.48 3.18 9.51
N SER A 64 3.09 4.14 10.18
CA SER A 64 3.08 4.25 11.64
C SER A 64 2.41 5.56 12.01
N PHE A 65 1.36 5.51 12.81
CA PHE A 65 0.61 6.70 13.23
C PHE A 65 0.30 6.68 14.72
N THR A 66 0.21 7.87 15.30
CA THR A 66 -0.19 8.08 16.70
C THR A 66 -1.55 8.76 16.72
N THR A 67 -2.48 8.22 17.50
CA THR A 67 -3.77 8.88 17.75
C THR A 67 -3.63 9.86 18.92
N PRO A 68 -4.09 11.12 18.79
CA PRO A 68 -3.95 12.12 19.84
C PRO A 68 -4.86 11.88 21.06
N ILE A 69 -5.87 11.00 20.96
CA ILE A 69 -6.93 10.89 21.96
C ILE A 69 -6.46 10.15 23.24
N TRP A 70 -5.38 9.37 23.18
CA TRP A 70 -4.73 8.79 24.37
C TRP A 70 -3.22 8.70 24.12
N ASN A 71 -2.44 9.34 24.98
CA ASN A 71 -1.01 9.66 24.82
C ASN A 71 -0.04 8.46 24.70
N VAL A 72 -0.46 7.27 24.26
CA VAL A 72 0.39 6.05 24.17
C VAL A 72 -0.14 4.98 23.18
N ILE A 73 -0.94 5.30 22.17
CA ILE A 73 -1.39 4.27 21.19
C ILE A 73 -0.72 4.54 19.83
N SER A 74 0.38 3.82 19.59
CA SER A 74 1.03 3.71 18.28
C SER A 74 0.38 2.57 17.50
N TRP A 75 -0.20 2.88 16.35
CA TRP A 75 -0.74 1.90 15.43
C TRP A 75 0.17 1.75 14.21
N THR A 76 0.31 0.52 13.75
CA THR A 76 1.01 0.21 12.50
C THR A 76 0.03 -0.40 11.51
N GLY A 77 -0.19 0.30 10.41
CA GLY A 77 -1.03 -0.13 9.30
C GLY A 77 -0.17 -0.52 8.11
N TRP A 78 -0.72 -1.33 7.22
CA TRP A 78 -0.08 -1.57 5.94
C TRP A 78 -1.11 -1.77 4.84
N VAL A 79 -0.73 -1.38 3.62
CA VAL A 79 -1.46 -1.66 2.39
C VAL A 79 -0.52 -2.42 1.47
N ARG A 80 -0.95 -3.60 1.03
CA ARG A 80 -0.13 -4.54 0.29
C ARG A 80 -0.78 -4.90 -1.02
N ALA A 81 -0.03 -4.69 -2.09
CA ALA A 81 -0.33 -5.14 -3.43
C ALA A 81 0.37 -6.48 -3.70
N THR A 82 -0.38 -7.50 -4.06
CA THR A 82 0.14 -8.85 -4.37
C THR A 82 -0.37 -9.32 -5.73
N ILE A 83 0.52 -9.87 -6.56
CA ILE A 83 0.14 -10.59 -7.79
C ILE A 83 -0.13 -12.04 -7.41
N ASN A 84 -1.39 -12.48 -7.52
CA ASN A 84 -1.77 -13.84 -7.18
C ASN A 84 -1.35 -14.87 -8.26
N SER A 85 -1.62 -16.16 -8.04
CA SER A 85 -1.31 -17.24 -8.98
C SER A 85 -2.00 -17.09 -10.35
N SER A 86 -3.15 -16.43 -10.39
CA SER A 86 -3.90 -16.12 -11.62
C SER A 86 -3.44 -14.83 -12.32
N ASN A 87 -2.31 -14.24 -11.90
CA ASN A 87 -1.80 -12.94 -12.35
C ASN A 87 -2.78 -11.78 -12.14
N ASN A 88 -3.62 -11.84 -11.11
CA ASN A 88 -4.48 -10.73 -10.72
C ASN A 88 -3.81 -9.90 -9.63
N LEU A 89 -3.98 -8.59 -9.72
CA LEU A 89 -3.59 -7.68 -8.64
C LEU A 89 -4.61 -7.79 -7.49
N VAL A 90 -4.12 -8.14 -6.31
CA VAL A 90 -4.91 -8.22 -5.08
C VAL A 90 -4.35 -7.20 -4.09
N VAL A 91 -5.22 -6.34 -3.59
CA VAL A 91 -4.89 -5.34 -2.57
C VAL A 91 -5.43 -5.82 -1.24
N THR A 92 -4.56 -5.86 -0.23
CA THR A 92 -4.86 -6.27 1.14
C THR A 92 -4.41 -5.20 2.10
N ARG A 93 -5.05 -5.11 3.26
CA ARG A 93 -4.79 -4.08 4.26
C ARG A 93 -4.99 -4.60 5.68
N ASN A 94 -4.35 -3.95 6.64
CA ASN A 94 -4.55 -4.10 8.09
C ASN A 94 -4.98 -2.76 8.67
#